data_AF-A0A4Q7X9H8-F1
#
_entry.id   AF-A0A4Q7X9H8-F1
#
_cell.length_a   1.000
_cell.length_b   1.000
_cell.length_c   1.000
_cell.angle_alpha   90.00
_cell.angle_beta   90.00
_cell.angle_gamma   90.00
#
_symmetry.space_group_name_H-M   'P 1'
#
loop_
_entity.id
_entity.type
_entity.pdbx_description
1 polymer ?
#
loop_
_entity_poly.entity_id
_entity_poly.type
_entity_poly.pdbx_seq_one_letter_code
_entity_poly.pdbx_strand_id
1 'polypeptide(L)'
;MVVMSDVTTKDRITAAATYLLTEHGAAGVSMRKVAAAVGITPMAIYQYFPDRETLLNAIADAAFVELVRRWESAERPAQADELLREMLIDHVDFALEHPRLYDYMFTERRDQARKFPADFRARKSPTLNLVADAITAGVEQELFRADTDIWETSLMFAALLHGLIQLHHGDRIGMPEPAFRSLCLRLGERMINELRI
;
A
#
# COMPACT_ATOMS: atom_id res chain seq x y z
N MET A 1 21.92 -19.11 -16.75
CA MET A 1 22.45 -19.48 -15.43
C MET A 1 21.93 -18.43 -14.45
N VAL A 2 20.80 -18.70 -13.80
CA VAL A 2 20.17 -17.77 -12.85
C VAL A 2 20.98 -17.83 -11.57
N VAL A 3 21.59 -16.72 -11.16
CA VAL A 3 22.15 -16.57 -9.82
C VAL A 3 20.95 -16.57 -8.87
N MET A 4 20.72 -17.68 -8.18
CA MET A 4 19.88 -17.68 -6.98
C MET A 4 20.57 -16.76 -5.98
N SER A 5 20.04 -15.56 -5.77
CA SER A 5 20.50 -14.69 -4.70
C SER A 5 20.28 -15.40 -3.37
N ASP A 6 21.36 -15.59 -2.60
CA ASP A 6 21.29 -16.21 -1.28
C ASP A 6 20.46 -15.32 -0.35
N VAL A 7 19.35 -15.85 0.17
CA VAL A 7 18.40 -15.08 1.00
C VAL A 7 19.12 -14.67 2.28
N THR A 8 19.20 -13.35 2.54
CA THR A 8 19.96 -12.87 3.70
C THR A 8 19.23 -13.18 5.00
N THR A 9 19.96 -13.18 6.14
CA THR A 9 19.31 -13.28 7.46
C THR A 9 18.33 -12.13 7.70
N LYS A 10 18.62 -10.92 7.16
CA LYS A 10 17.71 -9.78 7.25
C LYS A 10 16.40 -10.06 6.51
N ASP A 11 16.46 -10.66 5.32
CA ASP A 11 15.27 -11.02 4.54
C ASP A 11 14.43 -12.08 5.27
N ARG A 12 15.07 -13.10 5.86
CA ARG A 12 14.36 -14.10 6.68
C ARG A 12 13.67 -13.47 7.89
N ILE A 13 14.32 -12.53 8.58
CA ILE A 13 13.74 -11.79 9.70
C ILE A 13 12.52 -10.98 9.23
N THR A 14 12.64 -10.22 8.15
CA THR A 14 11.54 -9.41 7.60
C THR A 14 10.37 -10.30 7.18
N ALA A 15 10.63 -11.43 6.50
CA ALA A 15 9.58 -12.36 6.07
C ALA A 15 8.83 -12.98 7.27
N ALA A 16 9.55 -13.46 8.28
CA ALA A 16 8.93 -14.01 9.49
C ALA A 16 8.13 -12.96 10.28
N ALA A 17 8.64 -11.73 10.35
CA ALA A 17 7.94 -10.63 11.01
C ALA A 17 6.71 -10.19 10.22
N THR A 18 6.77 -10.18 8.88
CA THR A 18 5.63 -9.90 7.99
C THR A 18 4.53 -10.93 8.20
N TYR A 19 4.88 -12.22 8.28
CA TYR A 19 3.92 -13.28 8.59
C TYR A 19 3.22 -13.04 9.94
N LEU A 20 3.99 -12.74 11.00
CA LEU A 20 3.41 -12.43 12.30
C LEU A 20 2.51 -11.19 12.28
N LEU A 21 2.83 -10.18 11.47
CA LEU A 21 2.00 -8.99 11.31
C LEU A 21 0.69 -9.32 10.60
N THR A 22 0.74 -10.07 9.49
CA THR A 22 -0.44 -10.48 8.75
C THR A 22 -1.41 -11.31 9.61
N GLU A 23 -0.88 -12.21 10.45
CA GLU A 23 -1.71 -13.08 11.29
C GLU A 23 -2.24 -12.38 12.55
N HIS A 24 -1.42 -11.56 13.19
CA HIS A 24 -1.66 -11.09 14.57
C HIS A 24 -1.66 -9.57 14.72
N GLY A 25 -1.51 -8.83 13.62
CA GLY A 25 -1.36 -7.38 13.60
C GLY A 25 -0.01 -6.93 14.13
N ALA A 26 0.25 -5.62 14.07
CA ALA A 26 1.50 -5.05 14.54
C ALA A 26 1.78 -5.47 15.99
N ALA A 27 0.78 -5.42 16.89
CA ALA A 27 0.89 -5.82 18.29
C ALA A 27 1.37 -7.29 18.50
N GLY A 28 1.10 -8.17 17.53
CA GLY A 28 1.55 -9.56 17.55
C GLY A 28 3.04 -9.76 17.30
N VAL A 29 3.69 -8.79 16.65
CA VAL A 29 5.12 -8.81 16.30
C VAL A 29 5.95 -8.44 17.52
N SER A 30 6.88 -9.31 17.93
CA SER A 30 7.89 -9.01 18.94
C SER A 30 9.25 -9.54 18.54
N MET A 31 10.31 -8.85 18.96
CA MET A 31 11.69 -9.23 18.65
C MET A 31 12.01 -10.68 19.03
N ARG A 32 11.50 -11.13 20.18
CA ARG A 32 11.69 -12.52 20.65
C ARG A 32 10.97 -13.54 19.78
N LYS A 33 9.70 -13.28 19.40
CA LYS A 33 8.93 -14.19 18.53
C LYS A 33 9.57 -14.31 17.16
N VAL A 34 10.01 -13.19 16.59
CA VAL A 34 10.68 -13.16 15.29
C VAL A 34 12.02 -13.91 15.34
N ALA A 35 12.85 -13.66 16.37
CA ALA A 35 14.12 -14.35 16.55
C ALA A 35 13.93 -15.88 16.65
N ALA A 36 12.94 -16.32 17.44
CA ALA A 36 12.60 -17.72 17.55
C ALA A 36 12.14 -18.32 16.22
N ALA A 37 11.30 -17.60 15.45
CA ALA A 37 10.79 -18.05 14.16
C ALA A 37 11.90 -18.26 13.11
N VAL A 38 13.00 -17.50 13.17
CA VAL A 38 14.13 -17.63 12.23
C VAL A 38 15.33 -18.40 12.81
N GLY A 39 15.20 -18.95 14.01
CA GLY A 39 16.24 -19.78 14.64
C GLY A 39 17.48 -19.02 15.11
N ILE A 40 17.37 -17.74 15.46
CA ILE A 40 18.47 -16.94 16.02
C ILE A 40 18.20 -16.57 17.48
N THR A 41 19.25 -16.17 18.20
CA THR A 41 19.09 -15.72 19.59
C THR A 41 18.35 -14.37 19.66
N PRO A 42 17.63 -14.09 20.75
CA PRO A 42 17.01 -12.77 20.95
C PRO A 42 18.00 -11.61 20.93
N MET A 43 19.29 -11.82 21.21
CA MET A 43 20.31 -10.77 21.12
C MET A 43 20.77 -10.55 19.67
N ALA A 44 20.89 -11.62 18.87
CA ALA A 44 21.36 -11.54 17.49
C ALA A 44 20.42 -10.72 16.58
N ILE A 45 19.10 -10.76 16.82
CA ILE A 45 18.14 -9.97 16.03
C ILE A 45 18.40 -8.46 16.10
N TYR A 46 18.90 -7.97 17.24
CA TYR A 46 19.21 -6.55 17.45
C TYR A 46 20.39 -6.05 16.62
N GLN A 47 21.21 -6.95 16.07
CA GLN A 47 22.26 -6.60 15.11
C GLN A 47 21.69 -6.25 13.73
N TYR A 48 20.48 -6.73 13.41
CA TYR A 48 19.81 -6.49 12.14
C TYR A 48 18.75 -5.39 12.23
N PHE A 49 18.01 -5.36 13.34
CA PHE A 49 16.98 -4.37 13.63
C PHE A 49 17.12 -3.89 15.08
N PRO A 50 17.50 -2.62 15.32
CA PRO A 50 17.81 -2.13 16.67
C PRO A 50 16.62 -2.13 17.62
N ASP A 51 15.41 -2.10 17.07
CA ASP A 51 14.17 -2.15 17.83
C ASP A 51 13.01 -2.70 16.97
N ARG A 52 11.88 -2.95 17.63
CA ARG A 52 10.66 -3.46 17.01
C ARG A 52 10.09 -2.48 15.99
N GLU A 53 10.18 -1.19 16.22
CA GLU A 53 9.58 -0.19 15.36
C GLU A 53 10.34 -0.11 14.02
N THR A 54 11.66 -0.19 14.06
CA THR A 54 12.51 -0.27 12.88
C THR A 54 12.20 -1.52 12.05
N LEU A 55 11.94 -2.65 12.71
CA LEU A 55 11.49 -3.88 12.02
C LEU A 55 10.12 -3.69 11.37
N LEU A 56 9.14 -3.13 12.09
CA LEU A 56 7.81 -2.89 11.52
C LEU A 56 7.84 -1.90 10.36
N ASN A 57 8.63 -0.83 10.46
CA ASN A 57 8.81 0.12 9.36
C ASN A 57 9.40 -0.57 8.12
N ALA A 58 10.39 -1.45 8.30
CA ALA A 58 10.95 -2.22 7.20
C ALA A 58 9.93 -3.18 6.55
N ILE A 59 9.01 -3.76 7.32
CA ILE A 59 7.89 -4.56 6.78
C ILE A 59 6.98 -3.69 5.92
N ALA A 60 6.58 -2.51 6.42
CA ALA A 60 5.74 -1.59 5.66
C ALA A 60 6.44 -1.10 4.38
N ASP A 61 7.73 -0.77 4.46
CA ASP A 61 8.51 -0.35 3.28
C ASP A 61 8.58 -1.46 2.23
N ALA A 62 8.83 -2.71 2.64
CA ALA A 62 8.81 -3.85 1.74
C ALA A 62 7.43 -4.05 1.10
N ALA A 63 6.35 -3.87 1.87
CA ALA A 63 4.99 -3.98 1.37
C ALA A 63 4.62 -2.83 0.40
N PHE A 64 5.10 -1.61 0.63
CA PHE A 64 4.97 -0.52 -0.33
C PHE A 64 5.70 -0.81 -1.65
N VAL A 65 6.91 -1.38 -1.57
CA VAL A 65 7.68 -1.78 -2.76
C VAL A 65 6.93 -2.85 -3.55
N GLU A 66 6.34 -3.84 -2.87
CA GLU A 66 5.54 -4.87 -3.55
C GLU A 66 4.30 -4.27 -4.23
N LEU A 67 3.58 -3.38 -3.56
CA LEU A 67 2.40 -2.73 -4.16
C LEU A 67 2.77 -1.85 -5.36
N VAL A 68 3.88 -1.09 -5.27
CA VAL A 68 4.42 -0.34 -6.41
C VAL A 68 4.79 -1.27 -7.56
N ARG A 69 5.49 -2.38 -7.27
CA ARG A 69 5.87 -3.36 -8.29
C ARG A 69 4.66 -3.98 -8.99
N ARG A 70 3.55 -4.19 -8.27
CA ARG A 70 2.28 -4.59 -8.89
C ARG A 70 1.85 -3.53 -9.90
N TRP A 71 1.77 -2.25 -9.49
CA TRP A 71 1.32 -1.16 -10.36
C TRP A 71 2.25 -0.85 -11.55
N GLU A 72 3.56 -1.07 -11.43
CA GLU A 72 4.54 -0.83 -12.51
C GLU A 72 4.68 -2.00 -13.49
N SER A 73 3.76 -2.96 -13.51
CA SER A 73 3.84 -4.11 -14.43
C SER A 73 3.88 -3.69 -15.91
N ALA A 74 4.56 -4.46 -16.76
CA ALA A 74 4.76 -4.11 -18.17
C ALA A 74 3.47 -4.15 -19.03
N GLU A 75 2.40 -4.77 -18.52
CA GLU A 75 1.13 -4.98 -19.23
C GLU A 75 0.10 -3.87 -18.95
N ARG A 76 0.54 -2.74 -18.40
CA ARG A 76 -0.37 -1.66 -17.99
C ARG A 76 -0.97 -0.89 -19.16
N PRO A 77 -2.22 -0.42 -19.04
CA PRO A 77 -2.86 0.40 -20.06
C PRO A 77 -2.10 1.71 -20.31
N ALA A 78 -2.09 2.15 -21.56
CA ALA A 78 -1.54 3.46 -21.93
C ALA A 78 -2.48 4.62 -21.59
N GLN A 79 -3.79 4.39 -21.63
CA GLN A 79 -4.79 5.39 -21.26
C GLN A 79 -4.86 5.55 -19.75
N ALA A 80 -4.83 6.80 -19.28
CA ALA A 80 -4.72 7.11 -17.86
C ALA A 80 -5.93 6.68 -17.01
N ASP A 81 -7.15 6.77 -17.57
CA ASP A 81 -8.37 6.37 -16.90
C ASP A 81 -8.48 4.84 -16.71
N GLU A 82 -8.02 4.08 -17.70
CA GLU A 82 -7.85 2.63 -17.63
C GLU A 82 -6.77 2.26 -16.62
N LEU A 83 -5.62 2.94 -16.64
CA LEU A 83 -4.55 2.72 -15.66
C LEU A 83 -5.03 2.97 -14.22
N LEU A 84 -5.75 4.07 -13.96
CA LEU A 84 -6.30 4.36 -12.63
C LEU A 84 -7.31 3.30 -12.17
N ARG A 85 -8.09 2.72 -13.09
CA ARG A 85 -9.01 1.62 -12.78
C ARG A 85 -8.26 0.34 -12.42
N GLU A 86 -7.18 0.02 -13.11
CA GLU A 86 -6.36 -1.15 -12.79
C GLU A 86 -5.64 -0.98 -11.43
N MET A 87 -5.08 0.21 -11.17
CA MET A 87 -4.49 0.53 -9.86
C MET A 87 -5.51 0.44 -8.72
N LEU A 88 -6.76 0.85 -8.96
CA LEU A 88 -7.87 0.71 -8.03
C LEU A 88 -8.15 -0.76 -7.68
N ILE A 89 -8.22 -1.62 -8.69
CA ILE A 89 -8.44 -3.06 -8.51
C ILE A 89 -7.32 -3.65 -7.65
N ASP A 90 -6.07 -3.40 -8.02
CA ASP A 90 -4.92 -3.91 -7.26
C ASP A 90 -4.87 -3.40 -5.81
N HIS A 91 -5.25 -2.14 -5.59
CA HIS A 91 -5.28 -1.55 -4.25
C HIS A 91 -6.32 -2.22 -3.36
N VAL A 92 -7.50 -2.50 -3.91
CA VAL A 92 -8.58 -3.19 -3.20
C VAL A 92 -8.21 -4.64 -2.95
N ASP A 93 -7.66 -5.33 -3.95
CA ASP A 93 -7.23 -6.72 -3.82
C ASP A 93 -6.13 -6.87 -2.77
N PHE A 94 -5.10 -6.01 -2.79
CA PHE A 94 -4.05 -6.01 -1.76
C PHE A 94 -4.62 -5.78 -0.34
N ALA A 95 -5.59 -4.87 -0.19
CA ALA A 95 -6.23 -4.60 1.09
C ALA A 95 -7.00 -5.80 1.64
N LEU A 96 -7.70 -6.53 0.76
CA LEU A 96 -8.50 -7.70 1.13
C LEU A 96 -7.64 -8.94 1.37
N GLU A 97 -6.56 -9.12 0.60
CA GLU A 97 -5.56 -10.18 0.79
C GLU A 97 -4.84 -10.06 2.13
N HIS A 98 -4.52 -8.82 2.54
CA HIS A 98 -3.64 -8.56 3.67
C HIS A 98 -4.18 -7.45 4.61
N PRO A 99 -5.36 -7.62 5.24
CA PRO A 99 -6.07 -6.53 5.93
C PRO A 99 -5.26 -5.89 7.06
N ARG A 100 -4.56 -6.69 7.88
CA ARG A 100 -3.74 -6.18 8.99
C ARG A 100 -2.47 -5.47 8.52
N LEU A 101 -1.87 -5.95 7.42
CA LEU A 101 -0.71 -5.30 6.82
C LEU A 101 -1.11 -3.98 6.19
N TYR A 102 -2.23 -3.97 5.48
CA TYR A 102 -2.82 -2.77 4.92
C TYR A 102 -3.11 -1.71 6.00
N ASP A 103 -3.76 -2.11 7.09
CA ASP A 103 -4.06 -1.21 8.20
C ASP A 103 -2.79 -0.58 8.76
N TYR A 104 -1.75 -1.38 9.01
CA TYR A 104 -0.46 -0.90 9.47
C TYR A 104 0.24 0.03 8.47
N MET A 105 0.12 -0.24 7.16
CA MET A 105 0.73 0.59 6.12
C MET A 105 0.09 1.97 6.02
N PHE A 106 -1.24 2.05 6.11
CA PHE A 106 -1.99 3.23 5.67
C PHE A 106 -2.82 3.94 6.75
N THR A 107 -3.36 3.22 7.73
CA THR A 107 -4.39 3.77 8.64
C THR A 107 -3.94 3.85 10.09
N GLU A 108 -3.03 2.98 10.53
CA GLU A 108 -2.45 3.06 11.86
C GLU A 108 -1.52 4.27 11.99
N ARG A 109 -1.52 4.88 13.18
CA ARG A 109 -0.62 5.98 13.50
C ARG A 109 0.81 5.47 13.63
N ARG A 110 1.74 6.05 12.86
CA ARG A 110 3.17 5.75 12.89
C ARG A 110 3.99 7.04 12.96
N ASP A 111 5.13 7.00 13.64
CA ASP A 111 6.01 8.17 13.78
C ASP A 111 6.60 8.61 12.44
N GLN A 112 6.83 7.65 11.53
CA GLN A 112 7.35 7.88 10.18
C GLN A 112 6.23 8.07 9.13
N ALA A 113 4.98 8.27 9.55
CA ALA A 113 3.87 8.50 8.62
C ALA A 113 4.09 9.79 7.81
N ARG A 114 3.89 9.69 6.49
CA ARG A 114 3.99 10.79 5.52
C ARG A 114 2.83 11.76 5.72
N LYS A 115 3.10 13.07 5.65
CA LYS A 115 2.13 14.15 5.93
C LYS A 115 1.82 15.00 4.71
N PHE A 116 0.53 15.11 4.38
CA PHE A 116 0.04 15.98 3.32
C PHE A 116 0.01 17.46 3.78
N PRO A 117 0.27 18.44 2.89
CA PRO A 117 0.67 18.29 1.48
C PRO A 117 2.18 18.07 1.29
N ALA A 118 3.02 18.46 2.25
CA ALA A 118 4.45 18.65 2.04
C ALA A 118 5.19 17.36 1.60
N ASP A 119 4.98 16.24 2.31
CA ASP A 119 5.70 15.00 1.98
C ASP A 119 5.27 14.40 0.66
N PHE A 120 4.01 14.58 0.28
CA PHE A 120 3.45 14.05 -0.95
C PHE A 120 3.90 14.88 -2.15
N ARG A 121 3.83 16.21 -2.06
CA ARG A 121 4.41 17.10 -3.09
C ARG A 121 5.93 16.94 -3.24
N ALA A 122 6.62 16.56 -2.17
CA ALA A 122 8.03 16.16 -2.18
C ALA A 122 8.26 14.72 -2.66
N ARG A 123 7.24 14.05 -3.19
CA ARG A 123 7.25 12.69 -3.74
C ARG A 123 7.74 11.61 -2.77
N LYS A 124 7.53 11.77 -1.47
CA LYS A 124 7.94 10.77 -0.46
C LYS A 124 6.99 9.58 -0.35
N SER A 125 5.82 9.62 -1.00
CA SER A 125 4.81 8.55 -0.96
C SER A 125 4.89 7.67 -2.21
N PRO A 126 5.48 6.46 -2.13
CA PRO A 126 5.73 5.64 -3.31
C PRO A 126 4.45 5.31 -4.09
N THR A 127 3.35 5.01 -3.41
CA THR A 127 2.06 4.71 -4.05
C THR A 127 1.37 5.97 -4.57
N LEU A 128 1.24 7.03 -3.75
CA LEU A 128 0.52 8.23 -4.18
C LEU A 128 1.23 8.96 -5.34
N ASN A 129 2.55 8.80 -5.45
CA ASN A 129 3.31 9.29 -6.60
C ASN A 129 2.80 8.70 -7.91
N LEU A 130 2.55 7.39 -7.97
CA LEU A 130 2.06 6.73 -9.19
C LEU A 130 0.64 7.16 -9.53
N VAL A 131 -0.21 7.41 -8.52
CA VAL A 131 -1.56 7.95 -8.73
C VAL A 131 -1.47 9.38 -9.30
N ALA A 132 -0.58 10.21 -8.76
CA ALA A 132 -0.34 11.56 -9.25
C ALA A 132 0.20 11.56 -10.70
N ASP A 133 1.10 10.62 -11.02
CA ASP A 133 1.64 10.48 -12.37
C ASP A 133 0.54 10.03 -13.36
N ALA A 134 -0.33 9.10 -12.97
CA ALA A 134 -1.46 8.68 -13.78
C ALA A 134 -2.49 9.81 -14.01
N ILE A 135 -2.80 10.61 -12.98
CA ILE A 135 -3.68 11.78 -13.14
C ILE A 135 -3.02 12.83 -14.05
N THR A 136 -1.71 13.07 -13.90
CA THR A 136 -0.97 13.98 -14.78
C THR A 136 -1.03 13.50 -16.24
N ALA A 137 -0.79 12.22 -16.48
CA ALA A 137 -0.90 11.62 -17.81
C ALA A 137 -2.32 11.78 -18.39
N GLY A 138 -3.37 11.65 -17.57
CA GLY A 138 -4.74 11.85 -18.05
C GLY A 138 -5.06 13.29 -18.43
N VAL A 139 -4.44 14.28 -17.76
CA VAL A 139 -4.50 15.69 -18.19
C VAL A 139 -3.74 15.89 -19.51
N GLU A 140 -2.54 15.33 -19.64
CA GLU A 140 -1.72 15.41 -20.87
C GLU A 140 -2.38 14.71 -22.07
N GLN A 141 -3.14 13.65 -21.82
CA GLN A 141 -3.93 12.91 -22.82
C GLN A 141 -5.27 13.58 -23.15
N GLU A 142 -5.58 14.74 -22.54
CA GLU A 142 -6.88 15.43 -22.67
C GLU A 142 -8.08 14.55 -22.27
N LEU A 143 -7.86 13.54 -21.43
CA LEU A 143 -8.91 12.71 -20.85
C LEU A 143 -9.53 13.38 -19.62
N PHE A 144 -8.73 14.14 -18.87
CA PHE A 144 -9.14 14.87 -17.67
C PHE A 144 -9.04 16.38 -17.86
N ARG A 145 -9.79 17.14 -17.06
CA ARG A 145 -9.80 18.60 -17.13
C ARG A 145 -8.41 19.20 -16.88
N ALA A 146 -8.05 20.21 -17.67
CA ALA A 146 -6.76 20.89 -17.59
C ALA A 146 -6.50 21.64 -16.27
N ASP A 147 -7.54 21.97 -15.51
CA ASP A 147 -7.45 22.67 -14.22
C ASP A 147 -7.42 21.71 -13.01
N THR A 148 -7.28 20.40 -13.24
CA THR A 148 -7.21 19.39 -12.18
C THR A 148 -5.99 19.62 -11.28
N ASP A 149 -6.20 19.85 -9.98
CA ASP A 149 -5.11 19.80 -9.00
C ASP A 149 -4.71 18.33 -8.79
N ILE A 150 -3.51 17.99 -9.27
CA ILE A 150 -2.99 16.61 -9.28
C ILE A 150 -2.91 16.01 -7.87
N TRP A 151 -2.44 16.78 -6.87
CA TRP A 151 -2.17 16.26 -5.54
C TRP A 151 -3.42 16.16 -4.67
N GLU A 152 -4.31 17.14 -4.76
CA GLU A 152 -5.61 17.08 -4.09
C GLU A 152 -6.49 15.98 -4.70
N THR A 153 -6.47 15.82 -6.01
CA THR A 153 -7.18 14.73 -6.69
C THR A 153 -6.62 13.36 -6.31
N SER A 154 -5.30 13.22 -6.25
CA SER A 154 -4.65 11.99 -5.78
C SER A 154 -5.02 11.66 -4.33
N LEU A 155 -5.04 12.67 -3.45
CA LEU A 155 -5.45 12.52 -2.06
C LEU A 155 -6.93 12.13 -1.95
N MET A 156 -7.80 12.73 -2.75
CA MET A 156 -9.23 12.40 -2.80
C MET A 156 -9.44 10.93 -3.17
N PHE A 157 -8.67 10.41 -4.14
CA PHE A 157 -8.73 9.01 -4.56
C PHE A 157 -8.32 8.08 -3.42
N ALA A 158 -7.15 8.36 -2.82
CA ALA A 158 -6.65 7.58 -1.70
C ALA A 158 -7.60 7.62 -0.49
N ALA A 159 -8.12 8.81 -0.14
CA ALA A 159 -9.02 8.99 0.99
C ALA A 159 -10.33 8.20 0.85
N LEU A 160 -10.91 8.17 -0.36
CA LEU A 160 -12.09 7.36 -0.64
C LEU A 160 -11.82 5.88 -0.37
N LEU A 161 -10.74 5.33 -0.94
CA LEU A 161 -10.43 3.91 -0.80
C LEU A 161 -10.03 3.53 0.61
N HIS A 162 -9.16 4.31 1.26
CA HIS A 162 -8.78 4.09 2.65
C HIS A 162 -10.00 4.13 3.57
N GLY A 163 -10.91 5.09 3.37
CA GLY A 163 -12.15 5.19 4.15
C GLY A 163 -13.05 3.96 3.97
N LEU A 164 -13.29 3.54 2.73
CA LEU A 164 -14.09 2.35 2.44
C LEU A 164 -13.49 1.08 3.04
N ILE A 165 -12.18 0.88 2.87
CA ILE A 165 -11.45 -0.29 3.36
C ILE A 165 -11.43 -0.31 4.89
N GLN A 166 -11.14 0.81 5.54
CA GLN A 166 -11.16 0.90 6.99
C GLN A 166 -12.55 0.64 7.57
N LEU A 167 -13.61 1.15 6.93
CA LEU A 167 -14.99 0.87 7.32
C LEU A 167 -15.36 -0.61 7.13
N HIS A 168 -14.83 -1.27 6.10
CA HIS A 168 -15.03 -2.69 5.89
C HIS A 168 -14.28 -3.55 6.90
N HIS A 169 -12.98 -3.28 7.14
CA HIS A 169 -12.18 -3.96 8.16
C HIS A 169 -12.78 -3.80 9.57
N GLY A 170 -13.38 -2.64 9.85
CA GLY A 170 -14.09 -2.34 11.09
C GLY A 170 -15.54 -2.86 11.16
N ASP A 171 -15.97 -3.70 10.21
CA ASP A 171 -17.32 -4.28 10.11
C ASP A 171 -18.46 -3.22 10.07
N ARG A 172 -18.14 -2.00 9.63
CA ARG A 172 -19.12 -0.91 9.39
C ARG A 172 -19.71 -0.97 8.00
N ILE A 173 -19.05 -1.68 7.08
CA ILE A 173 -19.61 -2.13 5.80
C ILE A 173 -19.59 -3.66 5.83
N GLY A 174 -20.63 -4.27 6.40
CA GLY A 174 -20.78 -5.72 6.51
C GLY A 174 -21.17 -6.44 5.21
N MET A 175 -20.71 -5.94 4.06
CA MET A 175 -20.95 -6.58 2.77
C MET A 175 -20.00 -7.77 2.59
N PRO A 176 -20.43 -8.89 1.97
CA PRO A 176 -19.51 -9.93 1.54
C PRO A 176 -18.44 -9.38 0.59
N GLU A 177 -17.23 -9.96 0.63
CA GLU A 177 -16.08 -9.46 -0.13
C GLU A 177 -16.37 -9.16 -1.61
N PRO A 178 -17.05 -10.03 -2.39
CA PRO A 178 -17.33 -9.72 -3.80
C PRO A 178 -18.22 -8.48 -3.99
N ALA A 179 -19.18 -8.27 -3.08
CA ALA A 179 -20.06 -7.10 -3.10
C ALA A 179 -19.32 -5.83 -2.65
N PHE A 180 -18.43 -5.95 -1.66
CA PHE A 180 -17.56 -4.86 -1.23
C PHE A 180 -16.58 -4.43 -2.32
N ARG A 181 -15.92 -5.39 -3.00
CA ARG A 181 -15.07 -5.13 -4.17
C ARG A 181 -15.84 -4.36 -5.23
N SER A 182 -17.04 -4.82 -5.57
CA SER A 182 -17.94 -4.14 -6.53
C SER A 182 -18.35 -2.73 -6.07
N LEU A 183 -18.47 -2.47 -4.78
CA LEU A 183 -18.72 -1.13 -4.24
C LEU A 183 -17.51 -0.21 -4.44
N CYS A 184 -16.31 -0.66 -4.06
CA CYS A 184 -15.07 0.10 -4.22
C CYS A 184 -14.83 0.48 -5.69
N LEU A 185 -14.98 -0.49 -6.61
CA LEU A 185 -14.81 -0.25 -8.04
C LEU A 185 -15.81 0.80 -8.56
N ARG A 186 -17.10 0.65 -8.25
CA ARG A 186 -18.12 1.62 -8.72
C ARG A 186 -17.89 3.03 -8.16
N LEU A 187 -17.46 3.16 -6.90
CA LEU A 187 -17.21 4.47 -6.30
C LEU A 187 -15.91 5.10 -6.83
N GLY A 188 -14.85 4.31 -7.02
CA GLY A 188 -13.62 4.77 -7.66
C GLY A 188 -13.85 5.17 -9.12
N GLU A 189 -14.63 4.40 -9.88
CA GLU A 189 -15.00 4.75 -11.26
C GLU A 189 -15.81 6.04 -11.35
N ARG A 190 -16.77 6.25 -10.43
CA ARG A 190 -17.48 7.53 -10.33
C ARG A 190 -16.49 8.67 -10.16
N MET A 191 -15.53 8.52 -9.24
CA MET A 191 -14.53 9.55 -9.02
C MET A 191 -13.65 9.81 -10.26
N ILE A 192 -13.23 8.77 -10.99
CA ILE A 192 -12.47 8.94 -12.24
C ILE A 192 -13.32 9.67 -13.29
N ASN A 193 -14.61 9.34 -13.40
CA ASN A 193 -15.52 9.98 -14.33
C ASN A 193 -15.75 11.46 -14.00
N GLU A 194 -15.74 11.83 -12.71
CA GLU A 194 -15.79 13.24 -12.28
C GLU A 194 -14.56 14.04 -12.71
N LEU A 195 -13.46 13.43 -13.18
CA LEU A 195 -12.29 14.14 -13.72
C LEU A 195 -12.37 14.41 -15.21
N ARG A 196 -13.23 13.67 -15.93
CA ARG A 196 -13.33 13.74 -17.39
C ARG A 196 -13.81 15.12 -17.87
N ILE A 197 -13.44 15.43 -19.12
CA ILE A 197 -13.94 16.59 -19.88
C ILE A 197 -15.37 16.33 -20.36
#